data_AF-A0A660PAK9-F1
#
_entry.id   AF-A0A660PAK9-F1
#
_cell.length_a   1.000
_cell.length_b   1.000
_cell.length_c   1.000
_cell.angle_alpha   90.00
_cell.angle_beta   90.00
_cell.angle_gamma   90.00
#
_symmetry.space_group_name_H-M   'P 1'
#
loop_
_entity.id
_entity.type
_entity.pdbx_description
1 polymer ?
#
loop_
_entity_poly.entity_id
_entity_poly.type
_entity_poly.pdbx_seq_one_letter_code
_entity_poly.pdbx_strand_id
1 'polypeptide(L)'
;EKLQRKKYNVMVVDLKLPGLSGEELVHIVNKTHPNLPVLMITGHGSGKDGSFEKPDGVFELLQKPIDLSVLIKKMEEAIEANEPG
;
A
#
# COMPACT_ATOMS: atom_id res chain seq x y z
N GLU A 1 16.80 2.15 3.62
CA GLU A 1 17.91 1.96 2.67
C GLU A 1 17.49 1.53 1.26
N LYS A 2 16.65 0.49 1.05
CA LYS A 2 16.31 0.00 -0.32
C LYS A 2 15.52 1.01 -1.17
N LEU A 3 14.56 1.72 -0.58
CA LEU A 3 13.76 2.77 -1.22
C LEU A 3 14.60 3.91 -1.82
N GLN A 4 15.78 4.19 -1.26
CA GLN A 4 16.65 5.30 -1.70
C GLN A 4 17.55 4.94 -2.88
N ARG A 5 17.69 3.65 -3.24
CA ARG A 5 18.66 3.18 -4.24
C ARG A 5 18.05 2.81 -5.58
N LYS A 6 16.72 2.71 -5.67
CA LYS A 6 16.00 2.34 -6.89
C LYS A 6 14.70 3.14 -6.99
N LYS A 7 14.31 3.48 -8.22
CA LYS A 7 12.97 3.99 -8.49
C LYS A 7 11.98 2.83 -8.43
N TYR A 8 10.88 3.03 -7.73
CA TYR A 8 9.76 2.11 -7.65
C TYR A 8 8.55 2.81 -8.26
N ASN A 9 7.72 2.06 -8.98
CA ASN A 9 6.48 2.58 -9.58
C ASN A 9 5.27 2.35 -8.67
N VAL A 10 5.36 1.35 -7.80
CA VAL A 10 4.31 0.99 -6.85
C VAL A 10 4.93 0.31 -5.64
N MET A 11 4.36 0.55 -4.47
CA MET A 11 4.72 -0.13 -3.23
C MET A 11 3.56 -0.96 -2.72
N VAL A 12 3.82 -2.20 -2.33
CA VAL A 12 2.83 -3.09 -1.71
C VAL A 12 3.30 -3.40 -0.29
N VAL A 13 2.45 -3.15 0.71
CA VAL A 13 2.77 -3.31 2.13
C VAL A 13 1.70 -4.16 2.84
N ASP A 14 2.14 -5.02 3.77
CA ASP A 14 1.23 -5.72 4.68
C ASP A 14 0.95 -4.85 5.91
N LEU A 15 -0.33 -4.70 6.30
CA LEU A 15 -0.73 -3.94 7.49
C LEU A 15 -0.27 -4.63 8.79
N LYS A 16 -0.19 -5.97 8.81
CA LYS A 16 0.26 -6.75 9.98
C LYS A 16 1.71 -7.18 9.85
N LEU A 17 2.63 -6.24 10.06
CA LEU A 17 4.04 -6.53 10.27
C LEU A 17 4.38 -6.48 11.77
N PRO A 18 5.08 -7.47 12.34
CA PRO A 18 5.65 -7.33 13.68
C PRO A 18 6.75 -6.26 13.64
N GLY A 19 6.59 -5.20 14.45
CA GLY A 19 7.62 -4.18 14.67
C GLY A 19 7.20 -2.76 14.27
N LEU A 20 6.80 -2.54 13.01
CA LEU A 20 6.40 -1.22 12.49
C LEU A 20 4.95 -1.29 12.00
N SER A 21 4.10 -0.34 12.42
CA SER A 21 2.73 -0.28 11.91
C SER A 21 2.74 0.08 10.42
N GLY A 22 1.92 -0.61 9.61
CA GLY A 22 1.80 -0.31 8.18
C GLY A 22 1.44 1.17 7.92
N GLU A 23 0.72 1.80 8.85
CA GLU A 23 0.37 3.23 8.80
C GLU A 23 1.59 4.14 8.95
N GLU A 24 2.52 3.82 9.87
CA GLU A 24 3.75 4.59 10.04
C GLU A 24 4.62 4.52 8.77
N LEU A 25 4.64 3.35 8.13
CA LEU A 25 5.35 3.18 6.87
C LEU A 25 4.74 4.02 5.74
N VAL A 26 3.41 4.03 5.62
CA VAL A 26 2.69 4.88 4.66
C VAL A 26 3.02 6.34 4.88
N HIS A 27 3.01 6.82 6.13
CA HIS A 27 3.35 8.20 6.46
C HIS A 27 4.78 8.57 6.04
N ILE A 28 5.74 7.69 6.29
CA ILE A 28 7.14 7.89 5.89
C ILE A 28 7.27 7.92 4.36
N VAL A 29 6.59 7.00 3.67
CA VAL A 29 6.65 6.89 2.20
C VAL A 29 6.02 8.12 1.56
N ASN A 30 4.83 8.54 2.00
CA ASN A 30 4.18 9.74 1.49
C ASN A 30 5.02 11.02 1.67
N LYS A 31 5.79 11.11 2.77
CA LYS A 31 6.72 12.22 2.99
C LYS A 31 7.97 12.19 2.12
N THR A 32 8.49 11.00 1.83
CA THR A 32 9.78 10.83 1.15
C THR A 32 9.66 10.60 -0.35
N HIS A 33 8.53 10.03 -0.79
CA HIS A 33 8.22 9.64 -2.17
C HIS A 33 6.72 9.91 -2.43
N PRO A 34 6.27 11.17 -2.46
CA PRO A 34 4.84 11.52 -2.55
C PRO A 34 4.15 11.02 -3.83
N ASN A 35 4.91 10.72 -4.89
CA ASN A 35 4.40 10.21 -6.16
C ASN A 35 4.46 8.68 -6.26
N LEU A 36 4.85 7.98 -5.18
CA LEU A 36 4.89 6.53 -5.15
C LEU A 36 3.56 6.00 -4.59
N PRO A 37 2.68 5.43 -5.43
CA PRO A 37 1.44 4.85 -4.93
C PRO A 37 1.72 3.67 -4.01
N VAL A 38 0.96 3.61 -2.91
CA VAL A 38 1.04 2.54 -1.93
C VAL A 38 -0.26 1.74 -1.92
N LEU A 39 -0.16 0.42 -2.16
CA LEU A 39 -1.25 -0.53 -1.91
C LEU A 39 -0.99 -1.22 -0.58
N MET A 40 -1.99 -1.20 0.29
CA MET A 40 -1.94 -1.93 1.54
C MET A 40 -2.68 -3.25 1.41
N ILE A 41 -2.14 -4.31 2.01
CA ILE A 41 -2.78 -5.62 2.10
C ILE A 41 -2.97 -5.95 3.58
N THR A 42 -4.17 -6.35 3.97
CA THR A 42 -4.47 -6.76 5.35
C THR A 42 -5.11 -8.14 5.42
N GLY A 43 -4.82 -8.88 6.48
CA GLY A 43 -5.46 -10.17 6.78
C GLY A 43 -6.78 -10.01 7.53
N HIS A 44 -7.58 -11.07 7.56
CA HIS A 44 -8.74 -11.12 8.46
C HIS A 44 -8.27 -11.03 9.93
N GLY A 45 -8.77 -10.02 10.65
CA GLY A 45 -8.70 -9.96 12.10
C GLY A 45 -8.09 -8.67 12.65
N SER A 46 -8.76 -8.14 13.68
CA SER A 46 -8.36 -7.07 14.61
C SER A 46 -8.46 -5.62 14.16
N GLY A 47 -9.54 -5.25 13.45
CA GLY A 47 -10.30 -4.05 13.79
C GLY A 47 -11.46 -4.49 14.69
N LYS A 48 -11.75 -3.77 15.80
CA LYS A 48 -12.79 -4.17 16.77
C LYS A 48 -14.19 -4.33 16.16
N ASP A 49 -14.43 -3.80 14.96
CA ASP A 49 -15.71 -3.86 14.23
C ASP A 49 -15.62 -4.50 12.83
N GLY A 50 -14.49 -5.12 12.46
CA GLY A 50 -14.33 -5.76 11.14
C GLY A 50 -14.23 -4.81 9.94
N SER A 51 -14.38 -3.50 10.14
CA SER A 51 -14.06 -2.47 9.17
C SER A 51 -12.56 -2.11 9.26
N PHE A 52 -11.87 -2.17 8.13
CA PHE A 52 -10.59 -1.49 7.97
C PHE A 52 -10.82 -0.28 7.08
N GLU A 53 -10.52 0.91 7.59
CA GLU A 53 -10.55 2.13 6.79
C GLU A 53 -9.24 2.26 6.02
N LYS A 54 -9.31 2.78 4.78
CA LYS A 54 -8.13 3.04 3.98
C LYS A 54 -7.36 4.22 4.59
N PRO A 55 -6.10 4.06 5.02
CA PRO A 55 -5.34 5.18 5.57
C PRO A 55 -5.08 6.28 4.54
N ASP A 56 -4.88 7.50 5.02
CA ASP A 56 -4.58 8.64 4.16
C ASP A 56 -3.28 8.44 3.36
N GLY A 57 -3.34 8.78 2.08
CA GLY A 57 -2.24 8.61 1.13
C GLY A 57 -1.93 7.14 0.78
N VAL A 58 -2.84 6.22 1.09
CA VAL A 58 -2.87 4.88 0.49
C VAL A 58 -3.73 4.92 -0.77
N PHE A 59 -3.22 4.34 -1.85
CA PHE A 59 -3.97 4.20 -3.09
C PHE A 59 -5.19 3.30 -2.87
N GLU A 60 -4.95 2.07 -2.40
CA GLU A 60 -5.99 1.08 -2.13
C GLU A 60 -5.63 0.16 -0.97
N LEU A 61 -6.64 -0.24 -0.19
CA LEU A 61 -6.53 -1.25 0.85
C LEU A 61 -7.21 -2.54 0.38
N LEU A 62 -6.44 -3.62 0.38
CA LEU A 62 -6.83 -4.93 -0.14
C LEU A 62 -6.89 -5.95 0.98
N GLN A 63 -7.94 -6.78 0.99
CA GLN A 63 -8.14 -7.79 2.03
C GLN A 63 -7.71 -9.17 1.54
N LYS A 64 -7.02 -9.93 2.41
CA LYS A 64 -6.70 -11.34 2.16
C LYS A 64 -7.91 -12.24 2.49
N PRO A 65 -8.14 -13.33 1.73
CA PRO A 65 -7.36 -13.75 0.57
C PRO A 65 -7.61 -12.85 -0.65
N ILE A 66 -6.55 -12.52 -1.38
CA ILE A 66 -6.62 -11.74 -2.61
C ILE A 66 -6.16 -12.57 -3.80
N ASP A 67 -6.91 -12.51 -4.89
CA ASP A 67 -6.52 -13.09 -6.16
C ASP A 67 -5.34 -12.31 -6.75
N LEU A 68 -4.32 -13.02 -7.26
CA LEU A 68 -3.14 -12.39 -7.84
C LEU A 68 -3.49 -11.53 -9.07
N SER A 69 -4.50 -11.93 -9.86
CA SER A 69 -4.98 -11.14 -11.00
C SER A 69 -5.57 -9.80 -10.55
N VAL A 70 -6.28 -9.78 -9.42
CA VAL A 70 -6.81 -8.55 -8.83
C VAL A 70 -5.66 -7.69 -8.32
N LEU A 71 -4.69 -8.26 -7.62
CA LEU A 71 -3.53 -7.52 -7.13
C LEU A 71 -2.74 -6.87 -8.29
N ILE A 72 -2.47 -7.61 -9.36
CA ILE A 72 -1.76 -7.10 -10.53
C ILE A 72 -2.54 -5.96 -11.17
N LYS A 73 -3.84 -6.15 -11.39
CA LYS A 73 -4.70 -5.09 -11.96
C LYS A 73 -4.66 -3.82 -11.11
N LYS A 74 -4.72 -3.96 -9.78
CA LYS A 74 -4.63 -2.81 -8.87
C LYS A 74 -3.27 -2.12 -8.89
N MET A 75 -2.20 -2.88 -9.09
CA MET A 75 -0.87 -2.30 -9.27
C MET A 75 -0.78 -1.52 -10.59
N GLU A 76 -1.35 -2.04 -11.68
CA GLU A 76 -1.40 -1.35 -12.98
C GLU A 76 -2.20 -0.04 -12.88
N GLU A 77 -3.42 -0.10 -12.31
CA GLU A 77 -4.25 1.09 -12.06
C GLU A 77 -3.51 2.16 -11.25
N ALA A 78 -2.73 1.74 -10.24
CA ALA A 78 -1.97 2.64 -9.39
C ALA A 78 -0.79 3.30 -10.11
N ILE A 79 -0.11 2.55 -11.00
CA ILE A 79 1.00 3.06 -11.81
C ILE A 79 0.48 4.07 -12.82
N GLU A 80 -0.58 3.73 -13.56
CA GLU A 80 -1.19 4.61 -14.57
C GLU A 80 -1.68 5.93 -13.95
N ALA A 81 -2.29 5.87 -12.76
CA ALA A 81 -2.74 7.07 -12.05
C ALA A 81 -1.60 8.02 -11.62
N ASN A 82 -0.35 7.54 -11.59
CA ASN A 82 0.84 8.32 -11.23
C ASN A 82 1.75 8.64 -12.41
N GLU A 83 1.43 8.19 -13.63
CA GLU A 83 2.15 8.64 -14.81
C GLU A 83 1.66 10.05 -15.20
N PRO A 84 2.52 11.07 -15.20
CA PRO A 84 2.18 12.31 -15.87
C PRO A 84 2.09 12.02 -17.37
N GLY A 85 0.92 12.30 -17.96
CA GLY A 85 0.73 12.25 -19.41
C GLY A 85 1.70 13.15 -20.17
#